data_AF-A0A3C0J8S6-F1
#
_entry.id   AF-A0A3C0J8S6-F1
#
_cell.length_a   1.000
_cell.length_b   1.000
_cell.length_c   1.000
_cell.angle_alpha   90.00
_cell.angle_beta   90.00
_cell.angle_gamma   90.00
#
_symmetry.space_group_name_H-M   'P 1'
#
loop_
_entity.id
_entity.type
_entity.pdbx_description
1 polymer ?
#
loop_
_entity_poly.entity_id
_entity_poly.type
_entity_poly.pdbx_seq_one_letter_code
_entity_poly.pdbx_strand_id
1 'polypeptide(L)' 'MIVTEEQKKEIKKYGVDIDKLIKNGDVNEVLFAIDDVILDLMDEDGELDKEGVKLQLIYDQIYNAN' A
#
# COMPACT_ATOMS: atom_id res chain seq x y z
N MET A 1 11.82 3.25 8.64
CA MET A 1 10.86 2.76 7.65
C MET A 1 11.45 2.91 6.25
N ILE A 2 11.43 1.85 5.45
CA ILE A 2 11.95 1.81 4.09
C ILE A 2 10.76 1.79 3.13
N VAL A 3 10.48 2.94 2.50
CA VAL A 3 9.47 3.11 1.43
C VAL A 3 10.07 4.04 0.37
N THR A 4 10.12 3.60 -0.88
CA THR A 4 10.74 4.38 -1.97
C THR A 4 9.81 5.49 -2.46
N GLU A 5 10.37 6.54 -3.09
CA GLU A 5 9.58 7.63 -3.67
C GLU A 5 8.62 7.14 -4.77
N GLU A 6 8.99 6.09 -5.51
CA GLU A 6 8.13 5.48 -6.51
C GLU A 6 6.93 4.77 -5.86
N GLN A 7 7.16 3.98 -4.80
CA GLN A 7 6.09 3.34 -4.03
C GLN A 7 5.14 4.39 -3.46
N LYS A 8 5.66 5.48 -2.86
CA LYS A 8 4.85 6.59 -2.36
C LYS A 8 3.98 7.22 -3.46
N LYS A 9 4.55 7.46 -4.64
CA LYS A 9 3.84 8.04 -5.77
C LYS A 9 2.70 7.14 -6.25
N GLU A 10 2.92 5.83 -6.28
CA GLU A 10 1.89 4.87 -6.65
C GLU A 10 0.78 4.79 -5.59
N ILE A 11 1.14 4.65 -4.30
CA ILE A 11 0.19 4.60 -3.19
C ILE A 11 -0.70 5.86 -3.14
N LYS A 12 -0.12 7.05 -3.35
CA LYS A 12 -0.87 8.32 -3.35
C LYS A 12 -1.97 8.41 -4.40
N LYS A 13 -1.89 7.63 -5.49
CA LYS A 13 -2.96 7.61 -6.51
C LYS A 13 -4.28 7.09 -5.96
N TYR A 14 -4.21 6.26 -4.92
CA TYR A 14 -5.36 5.66 -4.26
C TYR A 14 -5.86 6.49 -3.07
N GLY A 15 -5.36 7.72 -2.89
CA GLY A 15 -5.84 8.63 -1.84
C GLY A 15 -5.21 8.42 -0.46
N VAL A 16 -4.22 7.54 -0.33
CA VAL A 16 -3.50 7.30 0.93
C VAL A 16 -2.44 8.38 1.17
N ASP A 17 -2.53 9.08 2.30
CA ASP A 17 -1.53 10.08 2.74
C ASP A 17 -0.29 9.40 3.36
N ILE A 18 0.47 8.73 2.50
CA ILE A 18 1.64 7.94 2.89
C ILE A 18 2.71 8.79 3.59
N ASP A 19 2.87 10.07 3.24
CA ASP A 19 3.89 10.94 3.84
C ASP A 19 3.58 11.26 5.31
N LYS A 20 2.30 11.28 5.69
CA LYS A 20 1.88 11.41 7.08
C LYS A 20 2.11 10.12 7.84
N LEU A 21 1.76 8.97 7.25
CA LEU A 21 1.90 7.66 7.89
C LEU A 21 3.38 7.31 8.16
N ILE A 22 4.27 7.55 7.19
CA ILE A 22 5.70 7.30 7.40
C ILE A 22 6.33 8.16 8.51
N LYS A 23 5.78 9.35 8.79
CA LYS A 23 6.28 10.24 9.85
C LYS A 23 5.98 9.71 11.25
N ASN A 24 4.91 8.94 11.41
CA ASN A 24 4.59 8.27 12.67
C ASN A 24 5.59 7.15 12.97
N GLY A 25 6.29 6.64 11.94
CA GLY A 25 7.35 5.65 12.07
C GLY A 25 6.86 4.22 12.26
N ASP A 26 5.55 3.99 12.32
CA ASP A 26 4.94 2.66 12.41
C ASP A 26 4.67 2.10 11.02
N VAL A 27 5.35 1.00 10.67
CA VAL A 27 5.16 0.32 9.38
C VAL A 27 3.76 -0.30 9.30
N ASN A 28 3.17 -0.73 10.41
CA ASN A 28 1.86 -1.36 10.40
C ASN A 28 0.78 -0.37 9.99
N GLU A 29 0.86 0.90 10.40
CA GLU A 29 -0.08 1.94 9.95
C GLU A 29 -0.03 2.14 8.43
N VAL A 30 1.16 2.06 7.84
CA VAL A 30 1.32 2.10 6.37
C VAL A 30 0.71 0.87 5.71
N LEU A 31 1.00 -0.31 6.25
CA LEU A 31 0.52 -1.57 5.70
C LEU A 31 -1.01 -1.65 5.79
N PHE A 32 -1.62 -1.28 6.91
CA PHE A 32 -3.08 -1.25 7.04
C PHE A 32 -3.74 -0.29 6.06
N ALA A 33 -3.19 0.91 5.87
CA ALA A 33 -3.75 1.86 4.91
C ALA A 33 -3.65 1.37 3.46
N ILE A 34 -2.64 0.55 3.13
CA ILE A 34 -2.53 -0.08 1.81
C ILE A 34 -3.49 -1.28 1.70
N ASP A 35 -3.61 -2.09 2.76
CA ASP A 35 -4.51 -3.25 2.83
C ASP A 35 -5.97 -2.84 2.65
N ASP A 36 -6.41 -1.76 3.30
CA ASP A 36 -7.75 -1.18 3.12
C ASP A 36 -8.05 -0.89 1.63
N VAL A 37 -7.10 -0.29 0.92
CA VAL A 37 -7.25 -0.01 -0.52
C VAL A 37 -7.26 -1.29 -1.33
N ILE A 38 -6.43 -2.27 -1.00
CA ILE A 38 -6.40 -3.57 -1.70
C ILE A 38 -7.75 -4.28 -1.56
N LEU A 39 -8.34 -4.28 -0.36
CA LEU A 39 -9.67 -4.83 -0.12
C LEU A 39 -10.75 -4.13 -0.93
N ASP A 40 -10.67 -2.80 -1.06
CA ASP A 40 -11.60 -2.01 -1.90
C ASP A 40 -11.43 -2.27 -3.41
N LEU A 41 -10.28 -2.79 -3.84
CA LEU A 41 -9.99 -3.14 -5.23
C LEU A 41 -10.35 -4.59 -5.60
N MET A 42 -10.67 -5.44 -4.63
CA MET A 42 -11.10 -6.81 -4.88
C MET A 42 -12.49 -6.84 -5.54
N ASP A 43 -12.68 -7.74 -6.49
CA ASP A 43 -14.00 -8.02 -7.04
C ASP A 43 -14.85 -8.90 -6.11
N GLU A 44 -16.07 -9.25 -6.55
CA GLU A 44 -17.00 -10.07 -5.77
C GLU A 44 -16.48 -11.49 -5.48
N ASP A 45 -15.53 -11.98 -6.30
CA ASP A 45 -14.88 -13.28 -6.15
C ASP A 45 -13.60 -13.19 -5.27
N GLY A 46 -13.22 -11.99 -4.85
CA GLY A 46 -12.03 -11.73 -4.04
C GLY A 46 -10.74 -11.63 -4.85
N GLU A 47 -10.83 -11.45 -6.16
CA GLU A 47 -9.69 -11.37 -7.06
C GLU A 47 -9.26 -9.92 -7.30
N LEU A 48 -7.96 -9.73 -7.51
CA LEU A 48 -7.37 -8.43 -7.83
C LEU A 48 -7.11 -8.31 -9.33
N ASP A 49 -7.41 -7.15 -9.88
CA ASP A 49 -6.99 -6.79 -11.23
C ASP A 49 -5.50 -6.39 -11.28
N LYS A 50 -5.04 -5.87 -12.42
CA LYS A 50 -3.63 -5.46 -12.58
C LYS A 50 -3.22 -4.34 -11.63
N GLU A 51 -4.12 -3.42 -11.29
CA GLU A 51 -3.83 -2.31 -10.38
C GLU A 51 -3.77 -2.80 -8.94
N GLY A 52 -4.73 -3.64 -8.54
CA GLY A 52 -4.74 -4.31 -7.24
C GLY A 52 -3.49 -5.17 -7.01
N VAL A 53 -3.10 -6.01 -7.98
CA VAL A 53 -1.88 -6.82 -7.90
C VAL A 53 -0.62 -5.95 -7.78
N LYS A 54 -0.57 -4.83 -8.51
CA LYS A 54 0.56 -3.90 -8.40
C LYS A 54 0.67 -3.33 -6.99
N LEU A 55 -0.46 -2.99 -6.37
CA LEU A 55 -0.48 -2.46 -5.01
C LEU A 55 -0.12 -3.53 -3.97
N GLN A 56 -0.59 -4.78 -4.14
CA GLN A 56 -0.17 -5.93 -3.34
C GLN A 56 1.34 -6.14 -3.39
N LEU A 57 1.97 -6.03 -4.57
CA LEU A 57 3.42 -6.15 -4.68
C LEU A 57 4.16 -5.03 -3.93
N ILE A 58 3.61 -3.82 -3.90
CA ILE A 58 4.18 -2.71 -3.11
C ILE A 58 4.03 -3.00 -1.61
N TYR A 59 2.86 -3.47 -1.18
CA TYR A 59 2.62 -3.92 0.18
C TYR A 59 3.67 -4.96 0.62
N ASP A 60 3.85 -6.02 -0.17
CA ASP A 60 4.78 -7.10 0.12
C ASP A 60 6.23 -6.60 0.20
N GLN A 61 6.62 -5.68 -0.69
CA GLN A 61 7.95 -5.08 -0.68
C GLN A 61 8.20 -4.24 0.57
N ILE A 62 7.21 -3.48 1.02
CA ILE A 62 7.32 -2.67 2.24
C ILE A 62 7.39 -3.57 3.47
N TYR A 63 6.54 -4.60 3.54
CA TYR A 63 6.53 -5.58 4.62
C TYR A 63 7.88 -6.31 4.73
N ASN A 64 8.44 -6.78 3.62
CA ASN A 64 9.72 -7.51 3.65
C ASN A 64 10.94 -6.64 3.94
N ALA A 65 10.82 -5.32 3.78
CA ALA A 65 11.92 -4.38 3.99
C ALA A 65 11.97 -3.80 5.42
N ASN A 66 10.99 -4.09 6.29
CA ASN A 66 10.84 -3.47 7.61
C ASN A 66 10.51 -4.50 8.69
#